data_AF-A0A7J9SIR4-F1
#
_entry.id   AF-A0A7J9SIR4-F1
#
_cell.length_a   1.000
_cell.length_b   1.000
_cell.length_c   1.000
_cell.angle_alpha   90.00
_cell.angle_beta   90.00
_cell.angle_gamma   90.00
#
_symmetry.space_group_name_H-M   'P 1'
#
loop_
_entity.id
_entity.type
_entity.pdbx_description
1 polymer ?
#
loop_
_entity_poly.entity_id
_entity_poly.type
_entity_poly.pdbx_seq_one_letter_code
_entity_poly.pdbx_strand_id
1 'polypeptide(L)'
;MALSDDGTIVEAVRFTGDGCTLSQASASLLSEQMVGTAVSEIIEWDTEYIEERVGMELTPSRLQCAELVLTAFRQAAEDHE
;
A
#
# COMPACT_ATOMS: atom_id res chain seq x y z
N MET A 1 -8.24 5.54 -6.00
CA MET A 1 -7.11 5.38 -6.95
C MET A 1 -7.63 5.55 -8.38
N ALA A 2 -6.76 5.51 -9.39
CA ALA A 2 -7.15 5.32 -10.78
C ALA A 2 -6.49 4.03 -11.30
N LEU A 3 -7.24 3.26 -12.09
CA LEU A 3 -6.82 2.00 -12.69
C LEU A 3 -6.87 2.13 -14.22
N SER A 4 -6.14 1.25 -14.90
CA SER A 4 -6.23 1.08 -16.36
C SER A 4 -7.66 0.72 -16.79
N ASP A 5 -7.94 0.84 -18.10
CA ASP A 5 -9.28 0.55 -18.68
C ASP A 5 -9.81 -0.85 -18.33
N ASP A 6 -8.92 -1.83 -18.17
CA ASP A 6 -9.21 -3.22 -17.80
C ASP A 6 -9.15 -3.48 -16.29
N GLY A 7 -8.84 -2.46 -15.49
CA GLY A 7 -8.79 -2.54 -14.02
C GLY A 7 -7.59 -3.28 -13.45
N THR A 8 -6.62 -3.68 -14.27
CA THR A 8 -5.53 -4.58 -13.84
C THR A 8 -4.28 -3.83 -13.35
N ILE A 9 -4.02 -2.62 -13.85
CA ILE A 9 -2.82 -1.83 -13.53
C ILE A 9 -3.22 -0.56 -12.78
N VAL A 10 -2.46 -0.20 -11.75
CA VAL A 10 -2.64 1.06 -11.02
C VAL A 10 -2.01 2.22 -11.80
N GLU A 11 -2.80 3.21 -12.17
CA GLU A 11 -2.33 4.41 -12.88
C GLU A 11 -2.00 5.58 -11.94
N ALA A 12 -2.75 5.70 -10.85
CA ALA A 12 -2.50 6.74 -9.85
C ALA A 12 -3.02 6.35 -8.47
N VAL A 13 -2.21 6.61 -7.45
CA VAL A 13 -2.61 6.47 -6.05
C VAL A 13 -2.59 7.84 -5.38
N ARG A 14 -3.62 8.11 -4.59
CA ARG A 14 -3.66 9.22 -3.64
C ARG A 14 -4.20 8.66 -2.33
N PHE A 15 -3.60 9.07 -1.23
CA PHE A 15 -4.08 8.73 0.10
C PHE A 15 -4.30 9.99 0.91
N THR A 16 -5.19 9.88 1.89
CA THR A 16 -5.38 10.86 2.96
C THR A 16 -5.64 10.08 4.23
N GLY A 17 -5.21 10.61 5.36
CA GLY A 17 -5.45 9.98 6.65
C GLY A 17 -4.57 10.57 7.73
N ASP A 18 -4.95 10.30 8.98
CA ASP A 18 -4.21 10.72 10.16
C ASP A 18 -3.54 9.51 10.80
N GLY A 19 -2.29 9.68 11.20
CA GLY A 19 -1.50 8.60 11.79
C GLY A 19 -0.15 9.09 12.29
N CYS A 20 0.63 8.16 12.82
CA CYS A 20 1.98 8.47 13.27
C CYS A 20 2.94 8.63 12.08
N THR A 21 4.16 9.09 12.35
CA THR A 21 5.19 9.28 11.32
C THR A 21 5.44 8.01 10.50
N LEU A 22 5.42 6.83 11.13
CA LEU A 22 5.65 5.57 10.43
C LEU A 22 4.53 5.28 9.42
N SER A 23 3.26 5.37 9.83
CA SER A 23 2.15 5.09 8.92
C SER A 23 2.10 6.08 7.76
N GLN A 24 2.41 7.36 8.00
CA GLN A 24 2.46 8.38 6.96
C GLN A 24 3.63 8.14 5.98
N ALA A 25 4.81 7.79 6.50
CA ALA A 25 5.97 7.50 5.68
C ALA A 25 5.77 6.24 4.82
N SER A 26 5.27 5.15 5.42
CA SER A 26 4.93 3.92 4.70
C SER A 26 3.85 4.17 3.64
N ALA A 27 2.82 4.97 3.96
CA ALA A 27 1.80 5.35 2.99
C ALA A 27 2.38 6.12 1.80
N SER A 28 3.24 7.11 2.05
CA SER A 28 3.94 7.84 1.00
C SER A 28 4.75 6.89 0.11
N LEU A 29 5.63 6.11 0.71
CA LEU A 29 6.54 5.21 -0.01
C LEU A 29 5.80 4.16 -0.83
N LEU A 30 4.87 3.44 -0.22
CA LEU A 30 4.18 2.34 -0.88
C LEU A 30 3.21 2.86 -1.96
N SER A 31 2.58 4.03 -1.74
CA SER A 31 1.70 4.62 -2.76
C SER A 31 2.45 4.98 -4.06
N GLU A 32 3.71 5.40 -3.96
CA GLU A 32 4.55 5.63 -5.13
C GLU A 32 4.89 4.32 -5.86
N GLN A 33 5.14 3.24 -5.11
CA GLN A 33 5.48 1.93 -5.67
C GLN A 33 4.30 1.19 -6.29
N MET A 34 3.08 1.50 -5.86
CA MET A 34 1.87 0.91 -6.42
C MET A 34 1.65 1.36 -7.87
N VAL A 35 2.08 2.57 -8.25
CA VAL A 35 1.87 3.12 -9.60
C VAL A 35 2.65 2.31 -10.64
N GLY A 36 1.96 1.83 -11.66
CA GLY A 36 2.50 0.97 -12.71
C GLY A 36 2.57 -0.51 -12.34
N THR A 37 2.17 -0.88 -11.13
CA THR A 37 2.15 -2.27 -10.64
C THR A 37 0.75 -2.87 -10.83
N ALA A 38 0.69 -4.18 -11.08
CA ALA A 38 -0.57 -4.89 -11.18
C ALA A 38 -1.29 -4.94 -9.83
N VAL A 39 -2.62 -4.73 -9.84
CA VAL A 39 -3.45 -4.83 -8.62
C VAL A 39 -3.28 -6.20 -7.97
N SER A 40 -3.25 -7.28 -8.77
CA SER A 40 -3.05 -8.66 -8.31
C SER A 40 -1.68 -8.90 -7.67
N GLU A 41 -0.67 -8.11 -8.00
CA GLU A 41 0.65 -8.19 -7.36
C GLU A 41 0.67 -7.42 -6.04
N ILE A 42 0.05 -6.23 -6.01
CA ILE A 42 0.01 -5.39 -4.82
C ILE A 42 -0.74 -6.09 -3.68
N ILE A 43 -1.85 -6.78 -3.97
CA ILE A 43 -2.62 -7.49 -2.93
C ILE A 43 -1.80 -8.58 -2.22
N GLU A 44 -0.82 -9.16 -2.92
CA GLU A 44 0.10 -10.20 -2.42
C GLU A 44 1.31 -9.63 -1.66
N TRP A 45 1.50 -8.31 -1.62
CA TRP A 45 2.57 -7.72 -0.81
C TRP A 45 2.39 -8.09 0.67
N ASP A 46 3.49 -8.54 1.28
CA ASP A 46 3.48 -9.06 2.63
C ASP A 46 4.38 -8.25 3.56
N THR A 47 4.49 -8.72 4.80
CA THR A 47 5.36 -8.15 5.83
C THR A 47 6.80 -7.99 5.34
N GLU A 48 7.35 -9.01 4.67
CA GLU A 48 8.74 -9.01 4.22
C GLU A 48 8.96 -7.91 3.19
N TYR A 49 8.03 -7.75 2.25
CA TYR A 49 8.05 -6.64 1.30
C TYR A 49 8.06 -5.28 2.02
N ILE A 50 7.18 -5.08 2.99
CA ILE A 50 7.09 -3.81 3.73
C ILE A 50 8.38 -3.52 4.48
N GLU A 51 8.94 -4.50 5.18
CA GLU A 51 10.18 -4.34 5.95
C GLU A 51 11.39 -4.08 5.04
N GLU A 52 11.47 -4.72 3.88
CA GLU A 52 12.51 -4.45 2.87
C GLU A 52 12.44 -2.99 2.40
N ARG A 53 11.22 -2.48 2.14
CA ARG A 53 11.04 -1.11 1.64
C ARG A 53 11.27 -0.05 2.70
N VAL A 54 10.84 -0.31 3.94
CA VAL A 54 11.09 0.59 5.07
C VAL A 54 12.57 0.51 5.52
N GLY A 55 13.26 -0.60 5.22
CA GLY A 55 14.68 -0.79 5.49
C GLY A 55 14.98 -1.15 6.95
N MET A 56 13.99 -1.68 7.69
CA MET A 56 14.18 -2.14 9.06
C MET A 56 13.15 -3.21 9.43
N GLU A 57 13.55 -4.13 10.32
CA GLU A 57 12.64 -5.07 10.95
C GLU A 57 11.68 -4.33 11.90
N LEU A 58 10.41 -4.69 11.84
CA LEU A 58 9.33 -4.09 12.60
C LEU A 58 8.82 -5.06 13.66
N THR A 59 8.50 -4.52 14.84
CA THR A 59 7.72 -5.30 15.80
C THR A 59 6.27 -5.43 15.30
N PRO A 60 5.50 -6.45 15.74
CA PRO A 60 4.13 -6.66 15.29
C PRO A 60 3.23 -5.41 15.40
N SER A 61 3.38 -4.62 16.47
CA SER A 61 2.63 -3.37 16.65
C SER A 61 3.02 -2.28 15.65
N ARG A 62 4.29 -2.22 15.22
CA ARG A 62 4.74 -1.25 14.21
C ARG A 62 4.40 -1.69 12.80
N LEU A 63 4.40 -3.01 12.55
CA LEU A 63 3.99 -3.58 11.29
C LEU A 63 2.56 -3.21 10.95
N GLN A 64 1.63 -3.29 11.92
CA GLN A 64 0.25 -2.84 11.71
C GLN A 64 0.15 -1.39 11.24
N CYS A 65 1.01 -0.50 11.75
CA CYS A 65 1.06 0.89 11.29
C CYS A 65 1.65 1.03 9.87
N ALA A 66 2.66 0.23 9.55
CA ALA A 66 3.32 0.26 8.24
C ALA A 66 2.44 -0.36 7.12
N GLU A 67 1.68 -1.40 7.43
CA GLU A 67 0.76 -2.10 6.52
C GLU A 67 -0.57 -1.36 6.33
N LEU A 68 -0.85 -0.31 7.11
CA LEU A 68 -2.15 0.36 7.09
C LEU A 68 -2.56 0.83 5.68
N VAL A 69 -1.61 1.34 4.89
CA VAL A 69 -1.86 1.76 3.50
C VAL A 69 -2.21 0.58 2.59
N LEU A 70 -1.60 -0.58 2.80
CA LEU A 70 -1.86 -1.77 2.01
C LEU A 70 -3.24 -2.35 2.34
N THR A 71 -3.61 -2.34 3.63
CA THR A 71 -4.96 -2.68 4.08
C THR A 71 -6.02 -1.74 3.49
N ALA A 72 -5.73 -0.45 3.39
CA ALA A 72 -6.63 0.52 2.75
C ALA A 72 -6.70 0.31 1.23
N PHE A 73 -5.58 -0.03 0.58
CA PHE A 73 -5.54 -0.33 -0.84
C PHE A 73 -6.37 -1.58 -1.18
N ARG A 74 -6.25 -2.66 -0.39
CA ARG A 74 -7.04 -3.90 -0.57
C ARG A 74 -8.54 -3.62 -0.52
N GLN A 75 -9.01 -2.88 0.50
CA GLN A 75 -10.42 -2.46 0.60
C GLN A 75 -10.85 -1.63 -0.61
N ALA A 76 -10.01 -0.68 -1.04
CA ALA A 76 -10.30 0.12 -2.22
C ALA A 76 -10.29 -0.70 -3.53
N ALA A 77 -9.58 -1.82 -3.60
CA ALA A 77 -9.63 -2.71 -4.75
C ALA A 77 -10.91 -3.58 -4.75
N GLU A 78 -11.37 -4.02 -3.57
CA GLU A 78 -12.63 -4.74 -3.38
C GLU A 78 -13.87 -3.87 -3.68
N ASP A 79 -13.85 -2.59 -3.30
CA ASP A 79 -14.96 -1.64 -3.53
C ASP A 79 -15.14 -1.26 -5.02
N HIS A 80 -14.19 -1.62 -5.89
CA HIS A 80 -14.19 -1.32 -7.32
C HIS A 80 -14.72 -2.47 -8.20
N GLU A 81 -15.30 -3.51 -7.59
CA GLU A 81 -16.02 -4.61 -8.27
C GLU A 81 -17.50 -4.29 -8.57
#